data_AF-A0A1J5F0U8-F1
#
_entry.id   AF-A0A1J5F0U8-F1
#
_cell.length_a   1.000
_cell.length_b   1.000
_cell.length_c   1.000
_cell.angle_alpha   90.00
_cell.angle_beta   90.00
_cell.angle_gamma   90.00
#
_symmetry.space_group_name_H-M   'P 1'
#
loop_
_entity.id
_entity.type
_entity.pdbx_description
1 polymer ?
#
loop_
_entity_poly.entity_id
_entity_poly.type
_entity_poly.pdbx_seq_one_letter_code
_entity_poly.pdbx_strand_id
1 'polypeptide(L)'
;MKKRLIISGMCFFISVAGMTLGFRQSAVAGIRETKHNLSVSGPGPIKALGEEDLCIFCHTPHQARRDIPYLWNRADSTANYVPYQSSTLYSSVGQPTGASKLCLSCHDGTVALGMLGTRAAEVEFVGGLRFMPAGPALLGTDLSTSHPVSLVYDAALAAANPALAAPATLTPPIHLDKDQQLQCTACHDPHDNSYGKFLVMSNQHSALCTFCHIQPGWATGAHALSAATWNGLGADPWPGSQYVSVADNGCTSCHRNHGGGGAQRLLRQAAEEDNCLGCHNGNVAASDIGQELTKPSRHAVQDYFGVHDPVEDFTSGLVAKHVECADCHNPHAANDQPGANPGDPPLVGGATSGVSGIDIGGSAVRPAVYVYEICFKCHGDTRMLGRLPMTRQLDQQNTRLEFDPANPSFHPVAALGINQNVPSLLNPLTEQSRINCLDCHNNSVRLGPRGPHGSDFPFILAREYATADLTTETVSSYALCYQCHSRTSLLANESFRHRQHVVEAQAPCSACHDPHGVSIIQGNATNNSHLINFDLEIVQPDSQGRLYFEDQGTFTGQCFLNCHGVPHEPKRYRPMGSGGPLP
;
A
#
# COMPACT_ATOMS: atom_id res chain seq x y z
N MET A 1 65.64 -14.05 -58.62
CA MET A 1 66.08 -15.08 -59.59
C MET A 1 65.01 -16.15 -59.71
N LYS A 2 64.73 -16.55 -60.95
CA LYS A 2 63.73 -17.53 -61.38
C LYS A 2 64.01 -18.92 -60.78
N LYS A 3 62.98 -19.69 -60.43
CA LYS A 3 62.61 -20.94 -61.15
C LYS A 3 61.35 -21.63 -60.60
N ARG A 4 60.43 -21.89 -61.53
CA ARG A 4 59.26 -22.80 -61.50
C ARG A 4 59.68 -24.27 -61.27
N LEU A 5 58.79 -25.10 -60.71
CA LEU A 5 58.28 -26.29 -61.43
C LEU A 5 56.97 -26.84 -60.82
N ILE A 6 56.13 -27.32 -61.73
CA ILE A 6 54.76 -27.87 -61.63
C ILE A 6 54.84 -29.41 -61.70
N ILE A 7 53.86 -30.14 -61.14
CA ILE A 7 53.19 -31.38 -61.62
C ILE A 7 52.17 -31.77 -60.52
N SER A 8 50.86 -31.53 -60.71
CA SER A 8 49.81 -32.37 -61.34
C SER A 8 49.34 -33.57 -60.50
N GLY A 9 48.05 -33.57 -60.15
CA GLY A 9 47.35 -34.67 -59.49
C GLY A 9 45.88 -34.32 -59.21
N MET A 10 45.03 -34.47 -60.23
CA MET A 10 43.59 -34.19 -60.19
C MET A 10 42.84 -35.44 -59.73
N CYS A 11 42.00 -35.36 -58.69
CA CYS A 11 40.96 -36.34 -58.38
C CYS A 11 39.78 -35.74 -57.60
N PHE A 12 38.65 -35.65 -58.31
CA PHE A 12 37.25 -35.87 -57.92
C PHE A 12 36.62 -35.19 -56.68
N PHE A 13 35.59 -34.40 -56.98
CA PHE A 13 34.51 -33.90 -56.11
C PHE A 13 33.83 -35.01 -55.29
N ILE A 14 33.61 -34.79 -53.99
CA ILE A 14 32.29 -34.94 -53.30
C ILE A 14 32.23 -33.94 -52.15
N SER A 15 31.41 -32.90 -52.30
CA SER A 15 30.99 -31.98 -51.25
C SER A 15 29.79 -32.58 -50.50
N VAL A 16 29.97 -33.02 -49.25
CA VAL A 16 28.85 -33.38 -48.35
C VAL A 16 28.48 -32.15 -47.53
N ALA A 17 27.37 -31.51 -47.89
CA ALA A 17 26.72 -30.51 -47.05
C ALA A 17 26.00 -31.24 -45.91
N GLY A 18 26.56 -31.17 -44.70
CA GLY A 18 25.90 -31.63 -43.47
C GLY A 18 24.83 -30.64 -43.04
N MET A 19 23.59 -30.89 -43.45
CA MET A 19 22.40 -30.17 -43.01
C MET A 19 22.05 -30.63 -41.59
N THR A 20 22.44 -29.88 -40.56
CA THR A 20 21.98 -30.10 -39.18
C THR A 20 20.57 -29.56 -39.03
N LEU A 21 19.57 -30.41 -39.27
CA LEU A 21 18.21 -30.16 -38.79
C LEU A 21 18.21 -30.25 -37.26
N GLY A 22 18.35 -29.09 -36.61
CA GLY A 22 17.97 -28.93 -35.21
C GLY A 22 16.45 -28.88 -35.09
N PHE A 23 15.80 -30.05 -35.03
CA PHE A 23 14.44 -30.13 -34.50
C PHE A 23 14.48 -29.81 -33.01
N ARG A 24 14.15 -28.57 -32.62
CA ARG A 24 13.61 -28.33 -31.27
C ARG A 24 12.18 -28.81 -31.26
N GLN A 25 11.99 -30.08 -30.92
CA GLN A 25 10.69 -30.64 -30.62
C GLN A 25 10.35 -30.22 -29.18
N SER A 26 9.67 -29.08 -29.02
CA SER A 26 8.94 -28.80 -27.79
C SER A 26 7.84 -29.85 -27.70
N ALA A 27 8.05 -30.91 -26.91
CA ALA A 27 7.01 -31.86 -26.63
C ALA A 27 5.90 -31.13 -25.88
N VAL A 28 4.76 -30.90 -26.55
CA VAL A 28 3.54 -30.46 -25.89
C VAL A 28 3.20 -31.55 -24.87
N ALA A 29 3.36 -31.26 -23.59
CA ALA A 29 3.07 -32.20 -22.53
C ALA A 29 1.54 -32.35 -22.42
N GLY A 30 0.97 -33.23 -23.24
CA GLY A 30 -0.44 -33.63 -23.10
C GLY A 30 -0.68 -34.31 -21.75
N ILE A 31 -1.95 -34.49 -21.39
CA ILE A 31 -2.40 -34.98 -20.06
C ILE A 31 -1.60 -36.20 -19.55
N ARG A 32 -1.16 -37.11 -20.44
CA ARG A 32 -0.44 -38.35 -20.12
C ARG A 32 0.74 -38.17 -19.16
N GLU A 33 1.55 -37.12 -19.36
CA GLU A 33 2.77 -36.88 -18.56
C GLU A 33 2.53 -35.98 -17.35
N THR A 34 1.25 -35.73 -17.01
CA THR A 34 0.86 -34.81 -15.94
C THR A 34 0.26 -35.53 -14.75
N LYS A 35 0.07 -34.81 -13.63
CA LYS A 35 -0.65 -35.32 -12.45
C LYS A 35 -2.13 -35.61 -12.71
N HIS A 36 -2.71 -35.18 -13.84
CA HIS A 36 -4.09 -35.51 -14.23
C HIS A 36 -4.19 -36.81 -15.03
N ASN A 37 -3.07 -37.47 -15.34
CA ASN A 37 -3.11 -38.88 -15.69
C ASN A 37 -3.40 -39.69 -14.41
N LEU A 38 -4.68 -39.95 -14.16
CA LEU A 38 -5.15 -40.72 -13.03
C LEU A 38 -5.16 -42.24 -13.30
N SER A 39 -4.75 -42.68 -14.49
CA SER A 39 -4.62 -44.10 -14.82
C SER A 39 -3.40 -44.71 -14.12
N VAL A 40 -3.26 -46.04 -14.16
CA VAL A 40 -2.11 -46.76 -13.57
C VAL A 40 -0.75 -46.23 -14.04
N SER A 41 -0.71 -45.66 -15.25
CA SER A 41 0.48 -45.09 -15.88
C SER A 41 0.84 -43.67 -15.39
N GLY A 42 0.01 -43.07 -14.55
CA GLY A 42 0.18 -41.71 -14.05
C GLY A 42 1.49 -41.47 -13.28
N PRO A 43 2.16 -40.32 -13.49
CA PRO A 43 3.35 -39.93 -12.74
C PRO A 43 3.03 -39.37 -11.35
N GLY A 44 1.76 -39.02 -11.09
CA GLY A 44 1.31 -38.43 -9.83
C GLY A 44 1.04 -39.47 -8.72
N PRO A 45 0.96 -39.02 -7.46
CA PRO A 45 0.62 -39.89 -6.32
C PRO A 45 -0.86 -40.27 -6.28
N ILE A 46 -1.73 -39.49 -6.95
CA ILE A 46 -3.16 -39.76 -7.09
C ILE A 46 -3.35 -40.53 -8.39
N LYS A 47 -3.51 -41.84 -8.32
CA LYS A 47 -3.77 -42.69 -9.49
C LYS A 47 -4.51 -43.98 -9.13
N ALA A 48 -5.21 -44.52 -10.12
CA ALA A 48 -5.94 -45.78 -10.02
C ALA A 48 -5.01 -46.98 -9.82
N LEU A 49 -5.53 -48.03 -9.20
CA LEU A 49 -4.82 -49.30 -8.99
C LEU A 49 -4.78 -50.17 -10.25
N GLY A 50 -5.83 -50.13 -11.08
CA GLY A 50 -5.96 -51.03 -12.23
C GLY A 50 -6.60 -50.42 -13.48
N GLU A 51 -6.98 -49.15 -13.47
CA GLU A 51 -7.59 -48.50 -14.64
C GLU A 51 -6.50 -47.95 -15.57
N GLU A 52 -6.54 -48.34 -16.84
CA GLU A 52 -5.54 -47.98 -17.86
C GLU A 52 -5.99 -46.78 -18.70
N ASP A 53 -7.30 -46.58 -18.86
CA ASP A 53 -7.86 -45.54 -19.70
C ASP A 53 -7.59 -44.15 -19.13
N LEU A 54 -6.82 -43.35 -19.87
CA LEU A 54 -6.42 -42.00 -19.45
C LEU A 54 -7.62 -41.07 -19.26
N CYS A 55 -8.51 -41.04 -20.25
CA CYS A 55 -9.58 -40.05 -20.32
C CYS A 55 -10.84 -40.44 -19.54
N ILE A 56 -10.97 -41.69 -19.09
CA ILE A 56 -12.23 -42.22 -18.52
C ILE A 56 -12.66 -41.48 -17.25
N PHE A 57 -11.71 -40.89 -16.53
CA PHE A 57 -12.00 -40.12 -15.31
C PHE A 57 -12.72 -38.81 -15.58
N CYS A 58 -12.64 -38.29 -16.81
CA CYS A 58 -13.29 -37.05 -17.22
C CYS A 58 -14.35 -37.31 -18.29
N HIS A 59 -14.04 -38.16 -19.26
CA HIS A 59 -14.80 -38.34 -20.48
C HIS A 59 -15.41 -39.73 -20.66
N THR A 60 -16.54 -39.78 -21.36
CA THR A 60 -17.12 -41.04 -21.82
C THR A 60 -17.65 -40.91 -23.25
N PRO A 61 -17.35 -41.87 -24.16
CA PRO A 61 -17.86 -41.82 -25.53
C PRO A 61 -19.37 -42.04 -25.61
N HIS A 62 -19.98 -42.71 -24.63
CA HIS A 62 -21.41 -43.02 -24.58
C HIS A 62 -21.95 -42.89 -23.16
N GLN A 63 -23.26 -42.69 -23.01
CA GLN A 63 -23.90 -42.51 -21.69
C GLN A 63 -23.34 -41.29 -20.91
N ALA A 64 -22.80 -40.31 -21.64
CA ALA A 64 -22.50 -39.02 -21.06
C ALA A 64 -23.76 -38.37 -20.53
N ARG A 65 -23.57 -37.49 -19.55
CA ARG A 65 -24.59 -36.55 -19.11
C ARG A 65 -25.18 -35.79 -20.29
N ARG A 66 -26.51 -35.65 -20.28
CA ARG A 66 -27.28 -35.00 -21.36
C ARG A 66 -27.63 -33.54 -21.08
N ASP A 67 -27.40 -33.09 -19.86
CA ASP A 67 -27.69 -31.75 -19.38
C ASP A 67 -26.57 -30.74 -19.67
N ILE A 68 -25.44 -31.20 -20.19
CA ILE A 68 -24.27 -30.38 -20.57
C ILE A 68 -23.76 -30.80 -21.96
N PRO A 69 -23.09 -29.89 -22.71
CA PRO A 69 -22.60 -30.18 -24.06
C PRO A 69 -21.29 -31.00 -24.08
N TYR A 70 -20.82 -31.45 -22.92
CA TYR A 70 -19.56 -32.17 -22.77
C TYR A 70 -19.82 -33.65 -22.54
N LEU A 71 -18.99 -34.49 -23.15
CA LEU A 71 -18.97 -35.93 -22.90
C LEU A 71 -18.38 -36.22 -21.52
N TRP A 72 -19.08 -35.86 -20.43
CA TRP A 72 -18.57 -35.94 -19.05
C TRP A 72 -18.97 -37.24 -18.36
N ASN A 73 -18.01 -37.91 -17.74
CA ASN A 73 -18.19 -39.23 -17.11
C ASN A 73 -18.29 -39.17 -15.58
N ARG A 74 -18.64 -38.01 -15.00
CA ARG A 74 -18.83 -37.87 -13.55
C ARG A 74 -20.15 -37.17 -13.23
N ALA A 75 -20.67 -37.41 -12.04
CA ALA A 75 -21.75 -36.60 -11.48
C ALA A 75 -21.22 -35.24 -11.00
N ASP A 76 -22.06 -34.21 -11.04
CA ASP A 76 -21.75 -32.97 -10.33
C ASP A 76 -21.86 -33.16 -8.83
N SER A 77 -21.11 -32.36 -8.10
CA SER A 77 -21.34 -32.15 -6.67
C SER A 77 -22.75 -31.62 -6.42
N THR A 78 -23.40 -32.12 -5.37
CA THR A 78 -24.67 -31.61 -4.84
C THR A 78 -24.47 -30.63 -3.68
N ALA A 79 -23.21 -30.31 -3.35
CA ALA A 79 -22.89 -29.40 -2.27
C ALA A 79 -23.27 -27.95 -2.62
N ASN A 80 -23.62 -27.18 -1.59
CA ASN A 80 -23.73 -25.74 -1.68
C ASN A 80 -22.35 -25.13 -1.43
N TYR A 81 -21.96 -24.20 -2.29
CA TYR A 81 -20.69 -23.50 -2.20
C TYR A 81 -20.84 -22.17 -1.47
N VAL A 82 -19.76 -21.74 -0.82
CA VAL A 82 -19.61 -20.36 -0.32
C VAL A 82 -18.87 -19.57 -1.39
N PRO A 83 -19.54 -18.71 -2.19
CA PRO A 83 -18.88 -17.93 -3.23
C PRO A 83 -18.04 -16.79 -2.64
N TYR A 84 -17.09 -16.30 -3.44
CA TYR A 84 -16.28 -15.12 -3.14
C TYR A 84 -17.14 -13.86 -2.95
N GLN A 85 -16.77 -13.06 -1.95
CA GLN A 85 -17.39 -11.76 -1.66
C GLN A 85 -16.31 -10.75 -1.26
N SER A 86 -16.49 -9.49 -1.66
CA SER A 86 -15.61 -8.37 -1.32
C SER A 86 -16.38 -7.06 -1.46
N SER A 87 -16.06 -6.05 -0.66
CA SER A 87 -16.64 -4.70 -0.81
C SER A 87 -16.28 -4.05 -2.16
N THR A 88 -15.17 -4.49 -2.75
CA THR A 88 -14.65 -4.04 -4.05
C THR A 88 -15.12 -4.92 -5.23
N LEU A 89 -16.06 -5.83 -5.01
CA LEU A 89 -16.62 -6.68 -6.05
C LEU A 89 -17.81 -5.99 -6.73
N TYR A 90 -17.74 -5.85 -8.06
CA TYR A 90 -18.77 -5.19 -8.89
C TYR A 90 -19.75 -6.15 -9.57
N SER A 91 -19.57 -7.46 -9.39
CA SER A 91 -20.42 -8.50 -9.99
C SER A 91 -21.06 -9.38 -8.91
N SER A 92 -22.21 -9.98 -9.23
CA SER A 92 -22.84 -10.98 -8.37
C SER A 92 -22.26 -12.36 -8.67
N VAL A 93 -21.69 -13.01 -7.66
CA VAL A 93 -21.13 -14.36 -7.78
C VAL A 93 -22.13 -15.37 -7.22
N GLY A 94 -22.65 -16.24 -8.09
CA GLY A 94 -23.61 -17.27 -7.73
C GLY A 94 -22.95 -18.61 -7.37
N GLN A 95 -23.78 -19.66 -7.29
CA GLN A 95 -23.27 -21.03 -7.25
C GLN A 95 -22.52 -21.35 -8.55
N PRO A 96 -21.48 -22.21 -8.51
CA PRO A 96 -20.76 -22.62 -9.71
C PRO A 96 -21.70 -23.17 -10.80
N THR A 97 -21.37 -22.87 -12.05
CA THR A 97 -22.10 -23.29 -13.25
C THR A 97 -21.12 -23.83 -14.30
N GLY A 98 -21.66 -24.25 -15.45
CA GLY A 98 -20.88 -24.50 -16.66
C GLY A 98 -19.68 -25.45 -16.45
N ALA A 99 -18.55 -25.10 -17.06
CA ALA A 99 -17.33 -25.89 -16.97
C ALA A 99 -16.73 -25.93 -15.55
N SER A 100 -16.93 -24.89 -14.74
CA SER A 100 -16.40 -24.83 -13.38
C SER A 100 -16.95 -25.96 -12.50
N LYS A 101 -18.25 -26.31 -12.65
CA LYS A 101 -18.84 -27.46 -11.96
C LYS A 101 -18.17 -28.80 -12.29
N LEU A 102 -17.69 -28.96 -13.53
CA LEU A 102 -17.00 -30.17 -13.95
C LEU A 102 -15.67 -30.30 -13.23
N CYS A 103 -14.88 -29.23 -13.18
CA CYS A 103 -13.63 -29.18 -12.42
C CYS A 103 -13.87 -29.47 -10.93
N LEU A 104 -14.90 -28.85 -10.35
CA LEU A 104 -15.25 -29.00 -8.94
C LEU A 104 -15.72 -30.42 -8.60
N SER A 105 -16.22 -31.23 -9.56
CA SER A 105 -16.52 -32.66 -9.33
C SER A 105 -15.29 -33.52 -8.93
N CYS A 106 -14.10 -32.95 -8.96
CA CYS A 106 -12.91 -33.49 -8.30
C CYS A 106 -12.40 -32.54 -7.21
N HIS A 107 -12.21 -31.26 -7.57
CA HIS A 107 -11.48 -30.29 -6.74
C HIS A 107 -12.24 -29.79 -5.51
N ASP A 108 -13.54 -30.02 -5.41
CA ASP A 108 -14.30 -29.73 -4.19
C ASP A 108 -14.16 -30.82 -3.11
N GLY A 109 -13.64 -31.99 -3.48
CA GLY A 109 -13.43 -33.13 -2.58
C GLY A 109 -14.70 -33.87 -2.13
N THR A 110 -15.87 -33.57 -2.68
CA THR A 110 -17.15 -34.18 -2.25
C THR A 110 -17.53 -35.43 -3.05
N VAL A 111 -17.03 -35.55 -4.28
CA VAL A 111 -17.28 -36.69 -5.17
C VAL A 111 -16.03 -37.56 -5.23
N ALA A 112 -16.19 -38.87 -5.02
CA ALA A 112 -15.05 -39.79 -5.06
C ALA A 112 -14.40 -39.82 -6.46
N LEU A 113 -13.08 -39.85 -6.52
CA LEU A 113 -12.28 -39.81 -7.75
C LEU A 113 -12.59 -40.98 -8.68
N GLY A 114 -12.86 -42.17 -8.12
CA GLY A 114 -13.22 -43.36 -8.88
C GLY A 114 -14.70 -43.49 -9.24
N MET A 115 -15.58 -42.58 -8.81
CA MET A 115 -17.00 -42.65 -9.15
C MET A 115 -17.25 -42.14 -10.57
N LEU A 116 -17.37 -43.08 -11.50
CA LEU A 116 -17.57 -42.82 -12.92
C LEU A 116 -19.01 -43.15 -13.34
N GLY A 117 -19.62 -42.32 -14.17
CA GLY A 117 -21.00 -42.50 -14.65
C GLY A 117 -21.21 -43.78 -15.45
N THR A 118 -20.16 -44.29 -16.11
CA THR A 118 -20.18 -45.54 -16.88
C THR A 118 -19.81 -46.80 -16.10
N ARG A 119 -19.45 -46.69 -14.82
CA ARG A 119 -19.06 -47.85 -14.00
C ARG A 119 -20.03 -48.03 -12.83
N ALA A 120 -20.44 -49.27 -12.60
CA ALA A 120 -21.33 -49.61 -11.47
C ALA A 120 -20.60 -49.58 -10.12
N ALA A 121 -19.29 -49.80 -10.12
CA ALA A 121 -18.43 -49.76 -8.94
C ALA A 121 -17.37 -48.66 -9.09
N GLU A 122 -16.94 -48.10 -7.96
CA GLU A 122 -15.87 -47.11 -7.90
C GLU A 122 -14.55 -47.73 -8.38
N VAL A 123 -13.81 -47.02 -9.23
CA VAL A 123 -12.43 -47.37 -9.58
C VAL A 123 -11.54 -47.16 -8.35
N GLU A 124 -10.85 -48.19 -7.90
CA GLU A 124 -9.98 -48.10 -6.73
C GLU A 124 -8.68 -47.31 -7.03
N PHE A 125 -8.25 -46.46 -6.10
CA PHE A 125 -6.99 -45.73 -6.18
C PHE A 125 -5.96 -46.27 -5.19
N VAL A 126 -4.68 -46.02 -5.49
CA VAL A 126 -3.55 -46.43 -4.66
C VAL A 126 -3.73 -45.94 -3.22
N GLY A 127 -3.49 -46.83 -2.26
CA GLY A 127 -3.60 -46.52 -0.83
C GLY A 127 -5.03 -46.35 -0.32
N GLY A 128 -6.05 -46.77 -1.08
CA GLY A 128 -7.45 -46.63 -0.69
C GLY A 128 -7.95 -45.19 -0.74
N LEU A 129 -7.27 -44.32 -1.49
CA LEU A 129 -7.68 -42.95 -1.72
C LEU A 129 -9.05 -42.94 -2.41
N ARG A 130 -10.00 -42.15 -1.89
CA ARG A 130 -11.32 -42.01 -2.52
C ARG A 130 -11.61 -40.58 -2.93
N PHE A 131 -11.22 -39.61 -2.12
CA PHE A 131 -11.46 -38.18 -2.36
C PHE A 131 -10.15 -37.43 -2.59
N MET A 132 -10.25 -36.21 -3.12
CA MET A 132 -9.08 -35.34 -3.23
C MET A 132 -8.43 -35.14 -1.85
N PRO A 133 -7.12 -35.42 -1.70
CA PRO A 133 -6.44 -35.27 -0.43
C PRO A 133 -6.26 -33.80 -0.09
N ALA A 134 -6.12 -33.50 1.21
CA ALA A 134 -5.82 -32.17 1.69
C ALA A 134 -4.55 -31.60 1.03
N GLY A 135 -4.63 -30.35 0.59
CA GLY A 135 -3.52 -29.66 -0.06
C GLY A 135 -4.01 -28.61 -1.07
N PRO A 136 -3.09 -27.96 -1.80
CA PRO A 136 -3.43 -26.84 -2.70
C PRO A 136 -4.37 -27.18 -3.86
N ALA A 137 -4.56 -28.46 -4.16
CA ALA A 137 -5.47 -28.92 -5.21
C ALA A 137 -6.90 -29.18 -4.70
N LEU A 138 -7.12 -29.22 -3.39
CA LEU A 138 -8.45 -29.31 -2.79
C LEU A 138 -8.95 -27.89 -2.52
N LEU A 139 -9.84 -27.39 -3.39
CA LEU A 139 -10.50 -26.10 -3.20
C LEU A 139 -11.59 -26.21 -2.12
N GLY A 140 -12.25 -27.37 -2.04
CA GLY A 140 -13.38 -27.55 -1.14
C GLY A 140 -14.65 -26.87 -1.64
N THR A 141 -15.66 -26.81 -0.77
CA THR A 141 -16.93 -26.11 -1.03
C THR A 141 -16.89 -24.64 -0.60
N ASP A 142 -15.84 -24.22 0.10
CA ASP A 142 -15.62 -22.81 0.43
C ASP A 142 -14.71 -22.17 -0.64
N LEU A 143 -15.33 -21.42 -1.55
CA LEU A 143 -14.65 -20.70 -2.62
C LEU A 143 -14.42 -19.23 -2.25
N SER A 144 -14.65 -18.83 -1.00
CA SER A 144 -14.49 -17.44 -0.56
C SER A 144 -13.05 -16.94 -0.63
N THR A 145 -12.08 -17.84 -0.74
CA THR A 145 -10.64 -17.53 -0.87
C THR A 145 -10.11 -17.81 -2.28
N SER A 146 -11.00 -18.02 -3.25
CA SER A 146 -10.66 -18.27 -4.66
C SER A 146 -11.14 -17.15 -5.56
N HIS A 147 -10.41 -16.92 -6.65
CA HIS A 147 -10.82 -16.00 -7.70
C HIS A 147 -12.19 -16.42 -8.24
N PRO A 148 -13.16 -15.48 -8.31
CA PRO A 148 -14.53 -15.84 -8.59
C PRO A 148 -14.70 -16.38 -10.01
N VAL A 149 -15.48 -17.45 -10.12
CA VAL A 149 -15.91 -18.06 -11.39
C VAL A 149 -17.44 -18.13 -11.42
N SER A 150 -18.00 -18.45 -12.58
CA SER A 150 -19.44 -18.52 -12.82
C SER A 150 -20.15 -17.18 -12.59
N LEU A 151 -19.47 -16.09 -12.97
CA LEU A 151 -19.98 -14.71 -12.94
C LEU A 151 -20.03 -14.14 -14.35
N VAL A 152 -21.05 -13.32 -14.64
CA VAL A 152 -21.16 -12.62 -15.92
C VAL A 152 -20.06 -11.56 -16.02
N TYR A 153 -19.26 -11.65 -17.08
CA TYR A 153 -18.21 -10.68 -17.41
C TYR A 153 -18.60 -9.98 -18.72
N ASP A 154 -19.38 -8.91 -18.61
CA ASP A 154 -19.94 -8.19 -19.75
C ASP A 154 -19.45 -6.72 -19.82
N ALA A 155 -19.90 -6.00 -20.85
CA ALA A 155 -19.51 -4.61 -21.05
C ALA A 155 -20.06 -3.68 -19.96
N ALA A 156 -21.16 -4.04 -19.29
CA ALA A 156 -21.72 -3.26 -18.19
C ALA A 156 -20.84 -3.38 -16.94
N LEU A 157 -20.34 -4.58 -16.64
CA LEU A 157 -19.37 -4.80 -15.57
C LEU A 157 -18.08 -4.00 -15.81
N ALA A 158 -17.53 -4.07 -17.02
CA ALA A 158 -16.31 -3.31 -17.36
C ALA A 158 -16.53 -1.78 -17.33
N ALA A 159 -17.73 -1.30 -17.67
CA ALA A 159 -18.07 0.12 -17.53
C ALA A 159 -18.22 0.57 -16.07
N ALA A 160 -18.71 -0.31 -15.18
CA ALA A 160 -18.85 -0.02 -13.75
C ALA A 160 -17.50 0.01 -13.02
N ASN A 161 -16.50 -0.71 -13.52
CA ASN A 161 -15.14 -0.69 -12.99
C ASN A 161 -14.11 -0.50 -14.12
N PRO A 162 -13.62 0.74 -14.31
CA PRO A 162 -12.60 1.05 -15.34
C PRO A 162 -11.28 0.31 -15.19
N ALA A 163 -11.03 -0.37 -14.07
CA ALA A 163 -9.89 -1.27 -13.90
C ALA A 163 -10.10 -2.66 -14.54
N LEU A 164 -11.20 -2.89 -15.27
CA LEU A 164 -11.47 -4.11 -16.01
C LEU A 164 -11.38 -3.88 -17.53
N ALA A 165 -10.75 -4.82 -18.23
CA ALA A 165 -10.72 -4.83 -19.69
C ALA A 165 -12.11 -5.14 -20.26
N ALA A 166 -12.47 -4.52 -21.38
CA ALA A 166 -13.74 -4.81 -22.02
C ALA A 166 -13.78 -6.28 -22.52
N PRO A 167 -14.89 -7.02 -22.37
CA PRO A 167 -14.95 -8.42 -22.79
C PRO A 167 -14.62 -8.63 -24.27
N ALA A 168 -14.95 -7.65 -25.12
CA ALA A 168 -14.66 -7.70 -26.56
C ALA A 168 -13.16 -7.64 -26.90
N THR A 169 -12.31 -7.21 -25.96
CA THR A 169 -10.85 -7.21 -26.16
C THR A 169 -10.21 -8.52 -25.70
N LEU A 170 -10.98 -9.43 -25.09
CA LEU A 170 -10.47 -10.73 -24.70
C LEU A 170 -10.25 -11.58 -25.97
N THR A 171 -9.01 -11.95 -26.24
CA THR A 171 -8.64 -12.84 -27.36
C THR A 171 -8.21 -14.21 -26.85
N PRO A 172 -8.29 -15.26 -27.68
CA PRO A 172 -7.73 -16.57 -27.35
C PRO A 172 -6.28 -16.44 -26.83
N PRO A 173 -5.90 -17.26 -25.83
CA PRO A 173 -6.62 -18.45 -25.36
C PRO A 173 -7.69 -18.19 -24.27
N ILE A 174 -7.81 -16.96 -23.77
CA ILE A 174 -8.82 -16.60 -22.77
C ILE A 174 -10.17 -16.39 -23.45
N HIS A 175 -11.21 -17.02 -22.92
CA HIS A 175 -12.55 -16.94 -23.45
C HIS A 175 -13.60 -17.05 -22.34
N LEU A 176 -14.73 -16.40 -22.55
CA LEU A 176 -15.93 -16.58 -21.75
C LEU A 176 -16.75 -17.76 -22.31
N ASP A 177 -17.62 -18.32 -21.48
CA ASP A 177 -18.56 -19.33 -21.98
C ASP A 177 -19.69 -18.71 -22.83
N LYS A 178 -20.59 -19.56 -23.32
CA LYS A 178 -21.72 -19.16 -24.17
C LYS A 178 -22.69 -18.17 -23.49
N ASP A 179 -22.70 -18.14 -22.17
CA ASP A 179 -23.57 -17.28 -21.35
C ASP A 179 -22.81 -16.04 -20.86
N GLN A 180 -21.65 -15.75 -21.46
CA GLN A 180 -20.72 -14.65 -21.11
C GLN A 180 -20.20 -14.75 -19.67
N GLN A 181 -20.15 -15.96 -19.11
CA GLN A 181 -19.59 -16.16 -17.78
C GLN A 181 -18.10 -16.49 -17.83
N LEU A 182 -17.36 -15.94 -16.87
CA LEU A 182 -15.98 -16.33 -16.57
C LEU A 182 -16.01 -17.70 -15.90
N GLN A 183 -15.40 -18.71 -16.52
CA GLN A 183 -15.30 -20.07 -15.98
C GLN A 183 -13.84 -20.42 -15.67
N CYS A 184 -13.60 -21.54 -14.96
CA CYS A 184 -12.24 -22.06 -14.75
C CYS A 184 -11.45 -22.19 -16.07
N THR A 185 -12.14 -22.46 -17.19
CA THR A 185 -11.52 -22.61 -18.52
C THR A 185 -10.97 -21.32 -19.12
N ALA A 186 -11.31 -20.15 -18.56
CA ALA A 186 -10.69 -18.88 -18.94
C ALA A 186 -9.24 -18.78 -18.45
N CYS A 187 -8.86 -19.54 -17.42
CA CYS A 187 -7.52 -19.58 -16.85
C CYS A 187 -6.82 -20.91 -17.07
N HIS A 188 -7.58 -22.01 -17.17
CA HIS A 188 -7.04 -23.36 -17.27
C HIS A 188 -7.50 -24.10 -18.55
N ASP A 189 -6.58 -24.73 -19.27
CA ASP A 189 -6.90 -25.72 -20.30
C ASP A 189 -6.65 -27.12 -19.74
N PRO A 190 -7.68 -27.94 -19.45
CA PRO A 190 -7.48 -29.26 -18.86
C PRO A 190 -6.71 -30.24 -19.76
N HIS A 191 -6.46 -29.91 -21.03
CA HIS A 191 -5.73 -30.76 -21.99
C HIS A 191 -4.29 -30.32 -22.24
N ASP A 192 -3.92 -29.10 -21.85
CA ASP A 192 -2.60 -28.54 -22.12
C ASP A 192 -1.93 -28.03 -20.83
N ASN A 193 -0.81 -28.65 -20.46
CA ASN A 193 -0.02 -28.26 -19.30
C ASN A 193 1.31 -27.59 -19.69
N SER A 194 1.42 -27.04 -20.90
CA SER A 194 2.64 -26.39 -21.41
C SER A 194 3.15 -25.26 -20.51
N TYR A 195 2.28 -24.59 -19.76
CA TYR A 195 2.63 -23.50 -18.84
C TYR A 195 2.63 -23.90 -17.36
N GLY A 196 2.43 -25.19 -17.07
CA GLY A 196 2.23 -25.70 -15.71
C GLY A 196 0.88 -25.29 -15.11
N LYS A 197 0.40 -26.08 -14.13
CA LYS A 197 -0.92 -25.89 -13.50
C LYS A 197 -2.07 -25.78 -14.53
N PHE A 198 -1.89 -26.34 -15.72
CA PHE A 198 -2.83 -26.23 -16.84
C PHE A 198 -3.18 -24.80 -17.24
N LEU A 199 -2.33 -23.81 -16.94
CA LEU A 199 -2.63 -22.43 -17.31
C LEU A 199 -2.71 -22.30 -18.83
N VAL A 200 -3.66 -21.50 -19.32
CA VAL A 200 -3.83 -21.23 -20.76
C VAL A 200 -2.68 -20.42 -21.37
N MET A 201 -1.87 -19.77 -20.52
CA MET A 201 -0.70 -18.99 -20.90
C MET A 201 0.29 -18.87 -19.73
N SER A 202 1.51 -18.41 -20.00
CA SER A 202 2.47 -18.05 -18.94
C SER A 202 1.89 -16.93 -18.07
N ASN A 203 2.07 -17.05 -16.75
CA ASN A 203 1.69 -15.99 -15.81
C ASN A 203 2.89 -15.15 -15.34
N GLN A 204 4.02 -15.21 -16.03
CA GLN A 204 5.14 -14.31 -15.78
C GLN A 204 4.67 -12.86 -15.97
N HIS A 205 5.07 -11.96 -15.09
CA HIS A 205 4.59 -10.57 -15.03
C HIS A 205 3.07 -10.45 -14.84
N SER A 206 2.44 -11.50 -14.30
CA SER A 206 0.97 -11.57 -14.15
C SER A 206 0.21 -11.39 -15.46
N ALA A 207 0.77 -11.87 -16.58
CA ALA A 207 0.18 -11.72 -17.91
C ALA A 207 -1.25 -12.28 -18.03
N LEU A 208 -1.59 -13.32 -17.26
CA LEU A 208 -2.96 -13.84 -17.21
C LEU A 208 -3.91 -12.85 -16.52
N CYS A 209 -3.45 -12.23 -15.43
CA CYS A 209 -4.24 -11.30 -14.63
C CYS A 209 -4.50 -10.00 -15.40
N THR A 210 -3.45 -9.43 -16.00
CA THR A 210 -3.51 -8.12 -16.69
C THR A 210 -4.27 -8.16 -18.01
N PHE A 211 -4.63 -9.36 -18.47
CA PHE A 211 -5.55 -9.53 -19.59
C PHE A 211 -6.99 -9.08 -19.25
N CYS A 212 -7.38 -9.18 -17.97
CA CYS A 212 -8.67 -8.70 -17.48
C CYS A 212 -8.54 -7.51 -16.53
N HIS A 213 -7.50 -7.45 -15.69
CA HIS A 213 -7.31 -6.43 -14.65
C HIS A 213 -6.31 -5.36 -15.08
N ILE A 214 -6.79 -4.21 -15.51
CA ILE A 214 -6.01 -3.06 -15.99
C ILE A 214 -5.87 -1.99 -14.90
N GLN A 215 -5.18 -2.35 -13.80
CA GLN A 215 -5.05 -1.46 -12.64
C GLN A 215 -4.34 -0.13 -13.00
N PRO A 216 -4.96 1.04 -12.71
CA PRO A 216 -4.34 2.33 -12.95
C PRO A 216 -2.96 2.44 -12.27
N GLY A 217 -1.96 2.89 -13.02
CA GLY A 217 -0.58 3.07 -12.52
C GLY A 217 0.28 1.81 -12.53
N TRP A 218 -0.29 0.61 -12.69
CA TRP A 218 0.48 -0.65 -12.62
C TRP A 218 1.64 -0.73 -13.61
N ALA A 219 1.40 -0.39 -14.88
CA ALA A 219 2.40 -0.52 -15.94
C ALA A 219 3.69 0.29 -15.69
N THR A 220 3.62 1.34 -14.85
CA THR A 220 4.75 2.19 -14.47
C THR A 220 5.12 2.07 -12.98
N GLY A 221 4.42 1.22 -12.23
CA GLY A 221 4.62 1.05 -10.80
C GLY A 221 5.90 0.29 -10.49
N ALA A 222 6.51 0.60 -9.35
CA ALA A 222 7.75 -0.03 -8.89
C ALA A 222 7.61 -1.56 -8.78
N HIS A 223 6.49 -2.07 -8.29
CA HIS A 223 6.27 -3.51 -8.16
C HIS A 223 6.19 -4.23 -9.52
N ALA A 224 5.64 -3.59 -10.55
CA ALA A 224 5.57 -4.17 -11.89
C ALA A 224 6.93 -4.23 -12.58
N LEU A 225 7.85 -3.32 -12.22
CA LEU A 225 9.14 -3.15 -12.87
C LEU A 225 10.34 -3.65 -12.05
N SER A 226 10.14 -4.00 -10.79
CA SER A 226 11.22 -4.33 -9.86
C SER A 226 11.88 -5.68 -10.15
N ALA A 227 13.17 -5.63 -10.49
CA ALA A 227 14.03 -6.81 -10.60
C ALA A 227 14.56 -7.31 -9.24
N ALA A 228 14.10 -6.75 -8.12
CA ALA A 228 14.55 -7.16 -6.79
C ALA A 228 14.20 -8.62 -6.52
N THR A 229 15.11 -9.32 -5.84
CA THR A 229 14.98 -10.74 -5.52
C THR A 229 15.12 -10.96 -4.02
N TRP A 230 14.55 -12.05 -3.53
CA TRP A 230 14.70 -12.45 -2.14
C TRP A 230 16.12 -12.92 -1.86
N ASN A 231 16.73 -12.40 -0.80
CA ASN A 231 18.11 -12.71 -0.41
C ASN A 231 18.27 -14.09 0.27
N GLY A 232 17.19 -14.86 0.46
CA GLY A 232 17.20 -16.16 1.11
C GLY A 232 17.12 -16.13 2.64
N LEU A 233 16.95 -14.96 3.26
CA LEU A 233 16.80 -14.81 4.70
C LEU A 233 15.33 -14.62 5.10
N GLY A 234 14.94 -15.25 6.21
CA GLY A 234 13.54 -15.22 6.67
C GLY A 234 12.65 -16.19 5.89
N ALA A 235 11.34 -15.90 5.85
CA ALA A 235 10.39 -16.68 5.07
C ALA A 235 10.44 -16.26 3.59
N ASP A 236 10.36 -17.24 2.69
CA ASP A 236 10.17 -16.98 1.25
C ASP A 236 8.86 -16.19 1.05
N PRO A 237 8.89 -14.98 0.49
CA PRO A 237 7.70 -14.18 0.26
C PRO A 237 6.75 -14.79 -0.80
N TRP A 238 7.25 -15.67 -1.68
CA TRP A 238 6.48 -16.24 -2.79
C TRP A 238 6.56 -17.77 -2.85
N PRO A 239 6.12 -18.47 -1.79
CA PRO A 239 6.27 -19.91 -1.69
C PRO A 239 5.59 -20.64 -2.85
N GLY A 240 6.35 -21.51 -3.52
CA GLY A 240 5.88 -22.30 -4.65
C GLY A 240 5.77 -21.54 -5.97
N SER A 241 6.30 -20.31 -6.04
CA SER A 241 6.56 -19.63 -7.30
C SER A 241 7.83 -20.18 -7.97
N GLN A 242 7.84 -20.21 -9.29
CA GLN A 242 9.05 -20.47 -10.09
C GLN A 242 9.81 -19.18 -10.44
N TYR A 243 9.24 -18.04 -10.10
CA TYR A 243 9.76 -16.72 -10.40
C TYR A 243 10.50 -16.15 -9.20
N VAL A 244 11.64 -15.51 -9.45
CA VAL A 244 12.56 -15.05 -8.38
C VAL A 244 12.56 -13.55 -8.15
N SER A 245 11.97 -12.77 -9.07
CA SER A 245 11.89 -11.30 -8.95
C SER A 245 10.47 -10.84 -8.64
N VAL A 246 10.36 -9.65 -8.03
CA VAL A 246 9.05 -9.00 -7.77
C VAL A 246 8.26 -8.84 -9.08
N ALA A 247 8.91 -8.33 -10.14
CA ALA A 247 8.27 -8.10 -11.44
C ALA A 247 7.80 -9.39 -12.10
N ASP A 248 8.55 -10.49 -12.03
CA ASP A 248 8.15 -11.76 -12.62
C ASP A 248 6.96 -12.39 -11.86
N ASN A 249 6.93 -12.25 -10.53
CA ASN A 249 5.79 -12.65 -9.70
C ASN A 249 4.57 -11.74 -9.91
N GLY A 250 4.79 -10.45 -10.16
CA GLY A 250 3.77 -9.45 -10.45
C GLY A 250 2.71 -9.35 -9.35
N CYS A 251 1.43 -9.35 -9.74
CA CYS A 251 0.27 -9.37 -8.85
C CYS A 251 0.33 -10.50 -7.82
N THR A 252 0.90 -11.66 -8.18
CA THR A 252 1.02 -12.79 -7.25
C THR A 252 2.08 -12.59 -6.18
N SER A 253 2.77 -11.45 -6.15
CA SER A 253 3.61 -11.06 -5.02
C SER A 253 2.77 -10.83 -3.75
N CYS A 254 1.56 -10.27 -3.90
CA CYS A 254 0.66 -9.97 -2.78
C CYS A 254 -0.65 -10.77 -2.85
N HIS A 255 -1.13 -11.09 -4.06
CA HIS A 255 -2.38 -11.81 -4.26
C HIS A 255 -2.16 -13.32 -4.40
N ARG A 256 -3.18 -14.09 -4.02
CA ARG A 256 -3.25 -15.54 -4.17
C ARG A 256 -4.62 -15.97 -4.71
N ASN A 257 -4.61 -16.46 -5.94
CA ASN A 257 -5.82 -16.77 -6.71
C ASN A 257 -6.67 -17.89 -6.09
N HIS A 258 -6.08 -18.80 -5.31
CA HIS A 258 -6.78 -19.90 -4.64
C HIS A 258 -6.20 -20.11 -3.24
N GLY A 259 -7.06 -20.10 -2.22
CA GLY A 259 -6.66 -20.26 -0.82
C GLY A 259 -5.89 -19.06 -0.29
N GLY A 260 -6.30 -17.84 -0.65
CA GLY A 260 -5.81 -16.61 -0.01
C GLY A 260 -5.97 -16.65 1.51
N GLY A 261 -5.09 -15.95 2.22
CA GLY A 261 -5.14 -15.88 3.69
C GLY A 261 -6.37 -15.12 4.18
N GLY A 262 -6.80 -14.11 3.42
CA GLY A 262 -8.09 -13.42 3.62
C GLY A 262 -9.12 -13.78 2.54
N ALA A 263 -10.41 -13.73 2.91
CA ALA A 263 -11.53 -13.96 1.99
C ALA A 263 -11.81 -12.75 1.06
N GLN A 264 -11.26 -11.58 1.36
CA GLN A 264 -11.43 -10.37 0.56
C GLN A 264 -10.14 -10.02 -0.19
N ARG A 265 -10.29 -9.55 -1.43
CA ARG A 265 -9.22 -9.04 -2.31
C ARG A 265 -8.12 -10.07 -2.64
N LEU A 266 -8.32 -11.33 -2.22
CA LEU A 266 -7.44 -12.47 -2.43
C LEU A 266 -6.01 -12.21 -1.99
N LEU A 267 -5.82 -11.52 -0.87
CA LEU A 267 -4.51 -11.31 -0.28
C LEU A 267 -3.91 -12.63 0.21
N ARG A 268 -2.58 -12.76 0.11
CA ARG A 268 -1.85 -13.95 0.59
C ARG A 268 -2.02 -14.16 2.08
N GLN A 269 -2.02 -13.07 2.84
CA GLN A 269 -2.15 -13.05 4.29
C GLN A 269 -3.44 -12.34 4.69
N ALA A 270 -4.02 -12.77 5.82
CA ALA A 270 -5.23 -12.16 6.37
C ALA A 270 -4.95 -10.80 7.02
N ALA A 271 -3.81 -10.67 7.70
CA ALA A 271 -3.27 -9.41 8.17
C ALA A 271 -2.74 -8.63 6.96
N GLU A 272 -3.14 -7.38 6.78
CA GLU A 272 -2.89 -6.64 5.55
C GLU A 272 -1.41 -6.29 5.41
N GLU A 273 -0.80 -5.83 6.51
CA GLU A 273 0.61 -5.46 6.63
C GLU A 273 1.57 -6.62 6.30
N ASP A 274 1.19 -7.86 6.60
CA ASP A 274 2.01 -9.04 6.30
C ASP A 274 2.19 -9.27 4.79
N ASN A 275 1.27 -8.75 3.96
CA ASN A 275 1.42 -8.79 2.50
C ASN A 275 2.50 -7.81 2.00
N CYS A 276 2.89 -6.83 2.82
CA CYS A 276 3.94 -5.85 2.51
C CYS A 276 5.25 -6.21 3.22
N LEU A 277 5.17 -6.54 4.52
CA LEU A 277 6.32 -6.77 5.40
C LEU A 277 7.06 -8.08 5.10
N GLY A 278 6.50 -8.99 4.31
CA GLY A 278 7.25 -10.12 3.75
C GLY A 278 8.45 -9.69 2.89
N CYS A 279 8.35 -8.52 2.23
CA CYS A 279 9.38 -7.96 1.35
C CYS A 279 10.03 -6.68 1.91
N HIS A 280 9.25 -5.84 2.62
CA HIS A 280 9.68 -4.56 3.19
C HIS A 280 10.34 -4.69 4.58
N ASN A 281 11.09 -5.78 4.78
CA ASN A 281 11.82 -6.14 6.00
C ASN A 281 13.33 -6.22 5.77
N GLY A 282 13.83 -5.61 4.68
CA GLY A 282 15.24 -5.69 4.28
C GLY A 282 15.63 -6.97 3.50
N ASN A 283 14.73 -7.94 3.29
CA ASN A 283 15.05 -9.20 2.59
C ASN A 283 14.74 -9.23 1.09
N VAL A 284 13.94 -8.27 0.61
CA VAL A 284 13.68 -8.02 -0.82
C VAL A 284 13.87 -6.54 -1.13
N ALA A 285 13.15 -5.69 -0.41
CA ALA A 285 13.38 -4.25 -0.45
C ALA A 285 14.68 -3.90 0.27
N ALA A 286 15.37 -2.86 -0.20
CA ALA A 286 16.59 -2.37 0.47
C ALA A 286 16.31 -1.76 1.85
N SER A 287 15.09 -1.26 2.06
CA SER A 287 14.63 -0.64 3.30
C SER A 287 13.89 -1.65 4.17
N ASP A 288 14.15 -1.60 5.49
CA ASP A 288 13.41 -2.35 6.51
C ASP A 288 12.40 -1.43 7.20
N ILE A 289 11.15 -1.46 6.74
CA ILE A 289 10.03 -0.72 7.35
C ILE A 289 9.56 -1.45 8.61
N GLY A 290 9.71 -2.78 8.67
CA GLY A 290 9.35 -3.58 9.83
C GLY A 290 10.06 -3.10 11.09
N GLN A 291 11.35 -2.77 10.99
CA GLN A 291 12.10 -2.18 12.11
C GLN A 291 11.52 -0.83 12.57
N GLU A 292 11.13 0.03 11.64
CA GLU A 292 10.57 1.36 11.96
C GLU A 292 9.25 1.24 12.72
N LEU A 293 8.44 0.23 12.40
CA LEU A 293 7.19 -0.07 13.07
C LEU A 293 7.37 -0.67 14.48
N THR A 294 8.60 -0.90 14.94
CA THR A 294 8.86 -1.29 16.34
C THR A 294 9.15 -0.11 17.27
N LYS A 295 9.30 1.09 16.71
CA LYS A 295 9.66 2.29 17.47
C LYS A 295 8.54 2.74 18.43
N PRO A 296 8.90 3.47 19.51
CA PRO A 296 7.95 3.86 20.55
C PRO A 296 6.83 4.77 20.03
N SER A 297 7.10 5.65 19.07
CA SER A 297 6.08 6.47 18.40
C SER A 297 5.94 6.04 16.95
N ARG A 298 4.75 5.59 16.54
CA ARG A 298 4.54 4.99 15.21
C ARG A 298 3.08 5.02 14.76
N HIS A 299 2.87 4.82 13.46
CA HIS A 299 1.58 4.35 12.95
C HIS A 299 1.55 2.82 13.13
N ALA A 300 0.84 2.36 14.16
CA ALA A 300 0.86 0.97 14.58
C ALA A 300 -0.08 0.09 13.74
N VAL A 301 0.32 -0.23 12.50
CA VAL A 301 -0.47 -1.08 11.58
C VAL A 301 -0.79 -2.45 12.20
N GLN A 302 0.15 -3.03 12.95
CA GLN A 302 0.03 -4.32 13.62
C GLN A 302 -1.02 -4.36 14.76
N ASP A 303 -1.53 -3.22 15.18
CA ASP A 303 -2.55 -3.13 16.24
C ASP A 303 -3.97 -3.30 15.67
N TYR A 304 -4.13 -3.34 14.34
CA TYR A 304 -5.41 -3.44 13.64
C TYR A 304 -5.48 -4.73 12.81
N PHE A 305 -6.69 -5.28 12.67
CA PHE A 305 -6.92 -6.47 11.86
C PHE A 305 -8.33 -6.45 11.28
N GLY A 306 -8.44 -6.45 9.95
CA GLY A 306 -9.72 -6.53 9.25
C GLY A 306 -10.66 -5.34 9.48
N VAL A 307 -10.12 -4.17 9.86
CA VAL A 307 -10.88 -2.93 10.02
C VAL A 307 -10.92 -2.13 8.72
N HIS A 308 -9.78 -2.06 8.02
CA HIS A 308 -9.62 -1.29 6.79
C HIS A 308 -10.54 -1.77 5.66
N ASP A 309 -11.08 -0.81 4.90
CA ASP A 309 -11.76 -1.09 3.64
C ASP A 309 -11.44 -0.02 2.58
N PRO A 310 -10.97 -0.39 1.37
CA PRO A 310 -10.69 0.58 0.31
C PRO A 310 -11.88 1.45 -0.14
N VAL A 311 -13.13 1.09 0.20
CA VAL A 311 -14.31 1.91 -0.10
C VAL A 311 -14.76 2.83 1.04
N GLU A 312 -13.93 3.00 2.08
CA GLU A 312 -14.20 3.92 3.18
C GLU A 312 -14.45 5.37 2.73
N ASP A 313 -15.35 6.03 3.49
CA ASP A 313 -15.73 7.42 3.28
C ASP A 313 -15.26 8.31 4.43
N PHE A 314 -14.07 8.86 4.26
CA PHE A 314 -13.47 9.81 5.20
C PHE A 314 -14.19 11.17 5.24
N THR A 315 -15.10 11.49 4.31
CA THR A 315 -15.89 12.74 4.36
C THR A 315 -17.00 12.68 5.42
N SER A 316 -17.39 11.47 5.83
CA SER A 316 -18.40 11.27 6.88
C SER A 316 -17.88 11.62 8.28
N GLY A 317 -16.56 11.59 8.49
CA GLY A 317 -15.94 11.68 9.81
C GLY A 317 -16.21 10.48 10.73
N LEU A 318 -16.80 9.39 10.21
CA LEU A 318 -17.24 8.21 10.98
C LEU A 318 -16.38 6.96 10.75
N VAL A 319 -15.27 7.08 10.04
CA VAL A 319 -14.36 5.95 9.81
C VAL A 319 -13.78 5.47 11.14
N ALA A 320 -13.81 4.15 11.36
CA ALA A 320 -13.27 3.55 12.56
C ALA A 320 -11.75 3.76 12.61
N LYS A 321 -11.21 4.04 13.81
CA LYS A 321 -9.77 4.26 13.98
C LYS A 321 -8.98 3.01 13.59
N HIS A 322 -8.15 3.15 12.57
CA HIS A 322 -7.14 2.18 12.14
C HIS A 322 -6.08 2.90 11.28
N VAL A 323 -5.03 2.18 10.92
CA VAL A 323 -4.06 2.60 9.91
C VAL A 323 -3.45 1.37 9.26
N GLU A 324 -3.37 1.37 7.93
CA GLU A 324 -2.76 0.32 7.13
C GLU A 324 -1.80 0.92 6.09
N CYS A 325 -0.94 0.08 5.50
CA CYS A 325 -0.05 0.52 4.43
C CYS A 325 -0.83 1.12 3.25
N ALA A 326 -1.99 0.54 2.93
CA ALA A 326 -2.86 0.96 1.82
C ALA A 326 -3.55 2.33 2.07
N ASP A 327 -3.60 2.81 3.31
CA ASP A 327 -4.11 4.14 3.62
C ASP A 327 -3.16 5.24 3.13
N CYS A 328 -1.86 4.98 3.10
CA CYS A 328 -0.86 5.98 2.67
C CYS A 328 -0.23 5.66 1.32
N HIS A 329 -0.35 4.41 0.85
CA HIS A 329 0.27 3.94 -0.37
C HIS A 329 -0.75 3.27 -1.29
N ASN A 330 -0.57 3.45 -2.59
CA ASN A 330 -1.26 2.64 -3.59
C ASN A 330 -0.22 1.66 -4.16
N PRO A 331 -0.24 0.37 -3.76
CA PRO A 331 0.79 -0.58 -4.19
C PRO A 331 0.80 -0.81 -5.71
N HIS A 332 -0.30 -0.48 -6.41
CA HIS A 332 -0.37 -0.58 -7.86
C HIS A 332 0.30 0.61 -8.57
N ALA A 333 0.26 1.81 -7.97
CA ALA A 333 0.75 3.04 -8.60
C ALA A 333 2.07 3.57 -8.02
N ALA A 334 2.47 3.07 -6.84
CA ALA A 334 3.69 3.49 -6.15
C ALA A 334 4.92 3.33 -7.05
N ASN A 335 5.77 4.35 -7.10
CA ASN A 335 6.94 4.41 -7.96
C ASN A 335 8.09 5.23 -7.33
N ASP A 336 9.20 5.38 -8.05
CA ASP A 336 10.43 6.00 -7.59
C ASP A 336 10.51 7.52 -7.81
N GLN A 337 9.44 8.15 -8.32
CA GLN A 337 9.44 9.59 -8.53
C GLN A 337 9.64 10.30 -7.19
N PRO A 338 10.62 11.22 -7.09
CA PRO A 338 10.87 11.93 -5.85
C PRO A 338 9.66 12.79 -5.47
N GLY A 339 9.41 12.93 -4.18
CA GLY A 339 8.47 13.93 -3.67
C GLY A 339 9.01 15.34 -3.76
N ALA A 340 8.19 16.32 -3.37
CA ALA A 340 8.59 17.72 -3.27
C ALA A 340 9.73 17.93 -2.28
N ASN A 341 10.65 18.85 -2.58
CA ASN A 341 11.69 19.26 -1.62
C ASN A 341 11.10 20.23 -0.59
N PRO A 342 11.74 20.37 0.59
CA PRO A 342 11.40 21.44 1.52
C PRO A 342 11.51 22.81 0.84
N GLY A 343 10.46 23.62 0.93
CA GLY A 343 10.36 24.92 0.25
C GLY A 343 9.50 24.91 -1.01
N ASP A 344 9.33 23.75 -1.66
CA ASP A 344 8.45 23.58 -2.81
C ASP A 344 6.99 23.30 -2.35
N PRO A 345 5.98 23.47 -3.22
CA PRO A 345 4.64 22.97 -2.94
C PRO A 345 4.69 21.48 -2.58
N PRO A 346 4.06 21.03 -1.46
CA PRO A 346 4.18 19.68 -0.91
C PRO A 346 3.38 18.64 -1.72
N LEU A 347 3.72 18.50 -2.99
CA LEU A 347 3.10 17.58 -3.93
C LEU A 347 3.35 16.13 -3.54
N VAL A 348 2.38 15.28 -3.85
CA VAL A 348 2.48 13.83 -3.74
C VAL A 348 3.67 13.32 -4.56
N GLY A 349 4.52 12.51 -3.93
CA GLY A 349 5.63 11.81 -4.57
C GLY A 349 5.24 10.42 -5.09
N GLY A 350 6.20 9.73 -5.69
CA GLY A 350 6.02 8.40 -6.27
C GLY A 350 5.52 7.35 -5.28
N ALA A 351 6.04 7.36 -4.05
CA ALA A 351 5.66 6.39 -3.01
C ALA A 351 4.16 6.46 -2.64
N THR A 352 3.54 7.65 -2.73
CA THR A 352 2.13 7.89 -2.37
C THR A 352 1.29 8.23 -3.60
N SER A 353 1.78 7.91 -4.81
CA SER A 353 1.08 8.19 -6.06
C SER A 353 -0.24 7.42 -6.14
N GLY A 354 -1.31 8.05 -6.62
CA GLY A 354 -2.60 7.39 -6.81
C GLY A 354 -3.39 7.12 -5.53
N VAL A 355 -2.98 7.70 -4.39
CA VAL A 355 -3.68 7.58 -3.10
C VAL A 355 -4.78 8.65 -3.01
N SER A 356 -5.89 8.33 -2.33
CA SER A 356 -6.97 9.29 -2.07
C SER A 356 -6.64 10.22 -0.91
N GLY A 357 -7.31 11.37 -0.84
CA GLY A 357 -7.14 12.34 0.24
C GLY A 357 -8.41 13.13 0.55
N ILE A 358 -8.29 14.04 1.50
CA ILE A 358 -9.26 15.09 1.84
C ILE A 358 -8.57 16.44 1.63
N ASP A 359 -9.14 17.31 0.80
CA ASP A 359 -8.58 18.63 0.55
C ASP A 359 -8.74 19.58 1.76
N ILE A 360 -8.15 20.78 1.67
CA ILE A 360 -8.24 21.78 2.75
C ILE A 360 -9.69 22.22 3.05
N GLY A 361 -10.60 22.08 2.08
CA GLY A 361 -12.02 22.36 2.24
C GLY A 361 -12.85 21.22 2.83
N GLY A 362 -12.26 20.04 3.05
CA GLY A 362 -12.93 18.85 3.57
C GLY A 362 -13.56 17.97 2.48
N SER A 363 -13.26 18.21 1.21
CA SER A 363 -13.79 17.41 0.09
C SER A 363 -12.86 16.23 -0.25
N ALA A 364 -13.44 15.10 -0.64
CA ALA A 364 -12.66 13.96 -1.11
C ALA A 364 -11.96 14.24 -2.44
N VAL A 365 -10.68 13.90 -2.52
CA VAL A 365 -9.86 13.97 -3.74
C VAL A 365 -9.32 12.58 -4.10
N ARG A 366 -9.43 12.22 -5.39
CA ARG A 366 -9.02 10.90 -5.90
C ARG A 366 -8.46 11.06 -7.32
N PRO A 367 -7.12 11.10 -7.51
CA PRO A 367 -6.07 11.01 -6.48
C PRO A 367 -5.83 12.34 -5.75
N ALA A 368 -5.13 12.26 -4.60
CA ALA A 368 -4.55 13.39 -3.92
C ALA A 368 -3.43 14.03 -4.76
N VAL A 369 -3.34 15.35 -4.68
CA VAL A 369 -2.32 16.18 -5.34
C VAL A 369 -1.24 16.59 -4.34
N TYR A 370 -1.62 16.86 -3.10
CA TYR A 370 -0.70 17.25 -2.03
C TYR A 370 -0.65 16.22 -0.90
N VAL A 371 0.53 16.06 -0.29
CA VAL A 371 0.74 15.05 0.78
C VAL A 371 -0.19 15.28 1.97
N TYR A 372 -0.44 16.54 2.35
CA TYR A 372 -1.33 16.85 3.48
C TYR A 372 -2.76 16.33 3.27
N GLU A 373 -3.20 16.16 2.02
CA GLU A 373 -4.55 15.66 1.73
C GLU A 373 -4.69 14.19 2.14
N ILE A 374 -3.61 13.41 2.01
CA ILE A 374 -3.55 12.03 2.49
C ILE A 374 -3.62 12.02 4.02
N CYS A 375 -2.88 12.91 4.68
CA CYS A 375 -2.89 13.04 6.14
C CYS A 375 -4.27 13.43 6.68
N PHE A 376 -4.99 14.33 6.00
CA PHE A 376 -6.30 14.82 6.44
C PHE A 376 -7.41 13.79 6.40
N LYS A 377 -7.23 12.64 5.74
CA LYS A 377 -8.17 11.50 5.88
C LYS A 377 -8.40 11.16 7.36
N CYS A 378 -7.31 11.11 8.14
CA CYS A 378 -7.32 10.68 9.53
C CYS A 378 -7.02 11.82 10.52
N HIS A 379 -6.28 12.85 10.11
CA HIS A 379 -5.92 13.99 10.96
C HIS A 379 -6.78 15.24 10.71
N GLY A 380 -7.79 15.14 9.84
CA GLY A 380 -8.73 16.21 9.53
C GLY A 380 -10.06 16.06 10.28
N ASP A 381 -11.14 15.91 9.52
CA ASP A 381 -12.51 15.84 10.05
C ASP A 381 -12.81 14.53 10.80
N THR A 382 -12.06 13.46 10.51
CA THR A 382 -12.17 12.19 11.22
C THR A 382 -11.45 12.26 12.56
N ARG A 383 -12.18 12.04 13.66
CA ARG A 383 -11.63 12.12 15.01
C ARG A 383 -10.84 10.86 15.39
N MET A 384 -9.55 10.84 15.05
CA MET A 384 -8.64 9.73 15.40
C MET A 384 -7.92 9.92 16.74
N LEU A 385 -7.84 11.16 17.22
CA LEU A 385 -7.20 11.52 18.49
C LEU A 385 -8.26 11.65 19.60
N GLY A 386 -8.06 10.94 20.71
CA GLY A 386 -8.94 11.03 21.89
C GLY A 386 -8.62 12.22 22.81
N ARG A 387 -7.39 12.75 22.75
CA ARG A 387 -6.93 13.92 23.50
C ARG A 387 -5.75 14.55 22.75
N LEU A 388 -5.61 15.87 22.85
CA LEU A 388 -4.43 16.58 22.34
C LEU A 388 -3.19 16.24 23.18
N PRO A 389 -2.01 16.13 22.53
CA PRO A 389 -0.73 15.96 23.21
C PRO A 389 -0.42 17.01 24.28
N MET A 390 -0.89 18.24 24.06
CA MET A 390 -0.61 19.40 24.91
C MET A 390 -1.93 20.11 25.21
N THR A 391 -2.05 20.65 26.42
CA THR A 391 -3.24 21.38 26.86
C THR A 391 -3.11 22.84 26.43
N ARG A 392 -3.77 23.23 25.32
CA ARG A 392 -3.66 24.58 24.76
C ARG A 392 -4.74 25.50 25.28
N GLN A 393 -4.51 26.81 25.18
CA GLN A 393 -5.55 27.81 25.41
C GLN A 393 -6.71 27.64 24.43
N LEU A 394 -6.40 27.35 23.15
CA LEU A 394 -7.35 27.10 22.09
C LEU A 394 -7.11 25.69 21.54
N ASP A 395 -7.93 24.74 21.95
CA ASP A 395 -7.82 23.33 21.53
C ASP A 395 -8.48 23.10 20.16
N GLN A 396 -7.72 22.60 19.20
CA GLN A 396 -8.22 22.15 17.90
C GLN A 396 -7.71 20.75 17.60
N GLN A 397 -8.60 19.79 17.33
CA GLN A 397 -8.22 18.40 17.03
C GLN A 397 -8.25 18.08 15.54
N ASN A 398 -8.82 18.98 14.74
CA ASN A 398 -8.89 18.85 13.31
C ASN A 398 -7.76 19.67 12.69
N THR A 399 -6.69 18.98 12.29
CA THR A 399 -5.49 19.62 11.77
C THR A 399 -5.74 20.32 10.42
N ARG A 400 -6.77 19.93 9.67
CA ARG A 400 -7.23 20.69 8.49
C ARG A 400 -7.65 22.11 8.87
N LEU A 401 -8.36 22.26 10.00
CA LEU A 401 -8.77 23.57 10.52
C LEU A 401 -7.63 24.34 11.18
N GLU A 402 -6.55 23.69 11.63
CA GLU A 402 -5.34 24.35 12.12
C GLU A 402 -4.53 24.97 10.98
N PHE A 403 -4.58 24.37 9.78
CA PHE A 403 -3.89 24.84 8.58
C PHE A 403 -4.76 25.63 7.60
N ASP A 404 -5.98 26.02 8.00
CA ASP A 404 -6.87 26.82 7.15
C ASP A 404 -6.18 28.15 6.77
N PRO A 405 -6.09 28.51 5.48
CA PRO A 405 -5.44 29.75 5.04
C PRO A 405 -6.08 31.04 5.58
N ALA A 406 -7.32 30.98 6.08
CA ALA A 406 -7.99 32.09 6.73
C ALA A 406 -7.58 32.29 8.20
N ASN A 407 -6.80 31.37 8.78
CA ASN A 407 -6.37 31.41 10.17
C ASN A 407 -5.49 32.62 10.47
N PRO A 408 -5.54 33.19 11.70
CA PRO A 408 -4.65 34.26 12.12
C PRO A 408 -3.16 33.89 12.06
N SER A 409 -2.82 32.61 12.24
CA SER A 409 -1.47 32.10 12.03
C SER A 409 -1.48 30.59 11.82
N PHE A 410 -0.52 30.11 11.02
CA PHE A 410 -0.28 28.70 10.71
C PHE A 410 1.11 28.53 10.08
N HIS A 411 1.69 27.34 10.20
CA HIS A 411 2.84 26.96 9.39
C HIS A 411 2.42 26.67 7.94
N PRO A 412 3.26 26.98 6.93
CA PRO A 412 2.86 27.02 5.52
C PRO A 412 2.76 25.63 4.86
N VAL A 413 1.88 24.77 5.40
CA VAL A 413 1.62 23.42 4.90
C VAL A 413 0.59 23.44 3.79
N ALA A 414 -0.60 23.99 4.01
CA ALA A 414 -1.70 24.01 3.02
C ALA A 414 -1.65 25.23 2.09
N ALA A 415 -1.07 26.34 2.55
CA ALA A 415 -0.90 27.59 1.80
C ALA A 415 0.41 28.28 2.18
N LEU A 416 0.73 29.40 1.51
CA LEU A 416 1.81 30.29 1.93
C LEU A 416 1.53 30.87 3.32
N GLY A 417 2.60 31.13 4.09
CA GLY A 417 2.48 31.75 5.39
C GLY A 417 2.01 33.20 5.28
N ILE A 418 1.30 33.67 6.31
CA ILE A 418 0.79 35.06 6.35
C ILE A 418 1.89 36.06 6.72
N ASN A 419 2.88 35.62 7.50
CA ASN A 419 3.95 36.49 8.00
C ASN A 419 4.89 36.88 6.86
N GLN A 420 5.00 38.18 6.60
CA GLN A 420 5.86 38.75 5.54
C GLN A 420 7.32 38.94 5.95
N ASN A 421 7.66 38.68 7.21
CA ASN A 421 9.00 38.83 7.74
C ASN A 421 9.25 37.76 8.82
N VAL A 422 10.10 36.79 8.50
CA VAL A 422 10.51 35.74 9.43
C VAL A 422 12.04 35.67 9.46
N PRO A 423 12.71 36.57 10.23
CA PRO A 423 14.17 36.75 10.18
C PRO A 423 14.98 35.49 10.47
N SER A 424 14.38 34.56 11.22
CA SER A 424 15.05 33.33 11.61
C SER A 424 15.04 32.26 10.52
N LEU A 425 14.37 32.41 9.38
CA LEU A 425 14.37 31.36 8.35
C LEU A 425 15.78 31.04 7.83
N LEU A 426 16.11 29.75 7.80
CA LEU A 426 17.35 29.25 7.23
C LEU A 426 17.25 29.19 5.69
N ASN A 427 18.27 29.69 4.99
CA ASN A 427 18.40 29.54 3.54
C ASN A 427 18.36 28.04 3.14
N PRO A 428 17.56 27.63 2.14
CA PRO A 428 16.87 28.45 1.13
C PRO A 428 15.42 28.83 1.44
N LEU A 429 14.94 28.61 2.66
CA LEU A 429 13.57 28.96 3.03
C LEU A 429 13.39 30.48 3.05
N THR A 430 12.23 30.90 2.55
CA THR A 430 11.75 32.29 2.58
C THR A 430 10.28 32.31 3.01
N GLU A 431 9.70 33.48 3.18
CA GLU A 431 8.28 33.64 3.47
C GLU A 431 7.36 33.12 2.35
N GLN A 432 7.91 32.87 1.16
CA GLN A 432 7.21 32.25 0.03
C GLN A 432 7.36 30.73 -0.02
N SER A 433 8.13 30.14 0.90
CA SER A 433 8.32 28.70 0.97
C SER A 433 7.12 28.00 1.59
N ARG A 434 6.85 26.78 1.12
CA ARG A 434 5.95 25.83 1.79
C ARG A 434 6.74 24.70 2.41
N ILE A 435 6.17 24.10 3.45
CA ILE A 435 6.71 22.92 4.11
C ILE A 435 5.71 21.77 4.05
N ASN A 436 6.17 20.56 4.34
CA ASN A 436 5.38 19.34 4.34
C ASN A 436 5.18 18.83 5.77
N CYS A 437 4.08 18.12 6.03
CA CYS A 437 3.89 17.36 7.27
C CYS A 437 5.11 16.48 7.59
N LEU A 438 5.73 15.88 6.57
CA LEU A 438 6.90 15.00 6.69
C LEU A 438 8.23 15.72 7.00
N ASP A 439 8.27 17.05 6.96
CA ASP A 439 9.45 17.80 7.43
C ASP A 439 9.54 17.77 8.96
N CYS A 440 8.38 17.64 9.63
CA CYS A 440 8.26 17.51 11.08
C CYS A 440 8.00 16.07 11.52
N HIS A 441 7.12 15.34 10.81
CA HIS A 441 6.69 13.99 11.17
C HIS A 441 7.35 12.94 10.28
N ASN A 442 8.44 12.34 10.75
CA ASN A 442 9.27 11.44 9.96
C ASN A 442 10.05 10.47 10.84
N ASN A 443 10.76 9.57 10.19
CA ASN A 443 11.77 8.72 10.82
C ASN A 443 12.86 9.55 11.51
N SER A 444 13.11 9.27 12.79
CA SER A 444 14.20 9.85 13.60
C SER A 444 15.59 9.56 13.04
N VAL A 445 15.74 8.49 12.25
CA VAL A 445 17.00 8.08 11.64
C VAL A 445 17.11 8.71 10.26
N ARG A 446 18.01 9.69 10.12
CA ARG A 446 18.20 10.49 8.88
C ARG A 446 18.39 9.67 7.61
N LEU A 447 19.07 8.52 7.70
CA LEU A 447 19.35 7.62 6.57
C LEU A 447 18.40 6.41 6.53
N GLY A 448 17.45 6.34 7.46
CA GLY A 448 16.44 5.31 7.50
C GLY A 448 15.33 5.54 6.47
N PRO A 449 14.38 4.61 6.36
CA PRO A 449 13.25 4.75 5.47
C PRO A 449 12.43 5.99 5.81
N ARG A 450 12.27 6.90 4.85
CA ARG A 450 11.49 8.13 5.04
C ARG A 450 10.00 7.83 5.12
N GLY A 451 9.29 8.64 5.88
CA GLY A 451 7.84 8.55 6.08
C GLY A 451 7.47 8.45 7.57
N PRO A 452 6.17 8.55 7.90
CA PRO A 452 5.70 8.62 9.26
C PRO A 452 5.54 7.22 9.89
N HIS A 453 6.37 6.25 9.50
CA HIS A 453 6.25 4.86 9.96
C HIS A 453 6.51 4.76 11.47
N GLY A 454 7.64 5.32 11.91
CA GLY A 454 8.00 5.37 13.32
C GLY A 454 9.17 6.29 13.63
N SER A 455 9.27 6.74 14.88
CA SER A 455 10.31 7.60 15.42
C SER A 455 10.60 7.26 16.88
N ASP A 456 11.85 7.50 17.28
CA ASP A 456 12.26 7.44 18.69
C ASP A 456 11.70 8.63 19.50
N PHE A 457 11.29 9.70 18.80
CA PHE A 457 10.69 10.88 19.42
C PHE A 457 9.15 10.77 19.43
N PRO A 458 8.48 11.19 20.53
CA PRO A 458 7.02 11.23 20.61
C PRO A 458 6.39 11.96 19.42
N PHE A 459 5.16 11.58 19.05
CA PHE A 459 4.39 12.15 17.94
C PHE A 459 5.03 11.98 16.55
N ILE A 460 5.88 10.95 16.42
CA ILE A 460 6.55 10.56 15.18
C ILE A 460 7.42 11.71 14.65
N LEU A 461 8.06 12.46 15.54
CA LEU A 461 8.83 13.62 15.14
C LEU A 461 10.17 13.21 14.52
N ALA A 462 10.58 13.88 13.45
CA ALA A 462 11.84 13.61 12.75
C ALA A 462 13.07 13.92 13.61
N ARG A 463 12.91 14.79 14.62
CA ARG A 463 13.94 15.24 15.54
C ARG A 463 13.34 15.55 16.91
N GLU A 464 14.21 15.65 17.90
CA GLU A 464 13.84 16.03 19.25
C GLU A 464 13.13 17.40 19.27
N TYR A 465 12.02 17.43 20.01
CA TYR A 465 11.30 18.63 20.40
C TYR A 465 10.85 18.47 21.85
N ALA A 466 11.68 18.94 22.77
CA ALA A 466 11.40 18.90 24.19
C ALA A 466 10.35 19.96 24.54
N THR A 467 9.25 19.54 25.17
CA THR A 467 8.11 20.40 25.52
C THR A 467 7.90 20.55 27.02
N ALA A 468 8.68 19.83 27.83
CA ALA A 468 8.60 19.93 29.28
C ALA A 468 9.08 21.31 29.76
N ASP A 469 8.44 21.84 30.80
CA ASP A 469 8.88 23.08 31.44
C ASP A 469 10.30 22.95 32.03
N LEU A 470 10.99 24.08 32.19
CA LEU A 470 12.37 24.17 32.68
C LEU A 470 13.38 23.36 31.84
N THR A 471 13.06 23.10 30.58
CA THR A 471 13.97 22.46 29.63
C THR A 471 15.12 23.39 29.31
N THR A 472 16.35 22.93 29.57
CA THR A 472 17.56 23.64 29.14
C THR A 472 17.62 23.72 27.61
N GLU A 473 17.73 24.94 27.10
CA GLU A 473 17.94 25.19 25.69
C GLU A 473 19.27 24.60 25.21
N THR A 474 19.19 23.74 24.20
CA THR A 474 20.34 23.22 23.47
C THR A 474 19.98 23.05 22.00
N VAL A 475 21.00 22.83 21.16
CA VAL A 475 20.79 22.50 19.74
C VAL A 475 19.96 21.23 19.55
N SER A 476 20.01 20.27 20.48
CA SER A 476 19.22 19.03 20.39
C SER A 476 17.79 19.22 20.92
N SER A 477 17.63 19.88 22.07
CA SER A 477 16.32 20.06 22.75
C SER A 477 15.23 20.60 21.82
N TYR A 478 15.59 21.52 20.91
CA TYR A 478 14.68 22.12 19.93
C TYR A 478 15.12 21.87 18.48
N ALA A 479 15.81 20.76 18.25
CA ALA A 479 16.37 20.39 16.95
C ALA A 479 15.33 20.40 15.84
N LEU A 480 14.08 20.04 16.13
CA LEU A 480 12.97 20.09 15.18
C LEU A 480 12.77 21.51 14.62
N CYS A 481 12.65 22.51 15.49
CA CYS A 481 12.47 23.92 15.12
C CYS A 481 13.71 24.45 14.39
N TYR A 482 14.89 24.05 14.84
CA TYR A 482 16.16 24.50 14.27
C TYR A 482 16.47 23.95 12.88
N GLN A 483 15.62 23.08 12.31
CA GLN A 483 15.70 22.70 10.91
C GLN A 483 15.32 23.84 9.96
N CYS A 484 14.41 24.71 10.40
CA CYS A 484 13.89 25.81 9.60
C CYS A 484 14.27 27.16 10.19
N HIS A 485 14.43 27.26 11.51
CA HIS A 485 14.72 28.50 12.21
C HIS A 485 16.16 28.53 12.76
N SER A 486 16.93 29.52 12.36
CA SER A 486 18.27 29.82 12.84
C SER A 486 18.28 30.05 14.35
N ARG A 487 18.87 29.10 15.08
CA ARG A 487 19.14 29.24 16.51
C ARG A 487 19.88 30.54 16.83
N THR A 488 20.83 30.93 15.98
CA THR A 488 21.59 32.18 16.17
C THR A 488 20.69 33.40 16.10
N SER A 489 19.82 33.50 15.10
CA SER A 489 18.86 34.61 14.96
C SER A 489 17.89 34.67 16.14
N LEU A 490 17.34 33.52 16.52
CA LEU A 490 16.41 33.41 17.65
C LEU A 490 17.08 33.88 18.96
N LEU A 491 18.26 33.37 19.30
CA LEU A 491 18.96 33.70 20.55
C LEU A 491 19.65 35.07 20.54
N ALA A 492 19.83 35.68 19.37
CA ALA A 492 20.20 37.09 19.22
C ALA A 492 19.01 38.04 19.41
N ASN A 493 17.80 37.50 19.62
CA ASN A 493 16.56 38.24 19.81
C ASN A 493 16.21 39.16 18.63
N GLU A 494 16.48 38.73 17.39
CA GLU A 494 16.24 39.55 16.19
C GLU A 494 14.75 39.89 15.99
N SER A 495 13.84 39.03 16.44
CA SER A 495 12.38 39.25 16.35
C SER A 495 11.67 39.46 17.68
N PHE A 496 12.06 38.69 18.71
CA PHE A 496 11.48 38.70 20.05
C PHE A 496 12.56 38.36 21.07
N ARG A 497 12.35 38.67 22.36
CA ARG A 497 13.29 38.37 23.46
C ARG A 497 13.35 36.87 23.81
N HIS A 498 13.62 36.00 22.83
CA HIS A 498 13.70 34.55 23.01
C HIS A 498 14.78 34.14 23.99
N ARG A 499 15.95 34.77 24.02
CA ARG A 499 17.03 34.43 24.97
C ARG A 499 16.54 34.50 26.42
N GLN A 500 15.79 35.55 26.75
CA GLN A 500 15.24 35.72 28.09
C GLN A 500 14.27 34.59 28.46
N HIS A 501 13.40 34.18 27.52
CA HIS A 501 12.37 33.18 27.82
C HIS A 501 12.89 31.75 27.70
N VAL A 502 13.58 31.43 26.61
CA VAL A 502 14.00 30.08 26.24
C VAL A 502 15.29 29.67 26.95
N VAL A 503 16.22 30.60 27.21
CA VAL A 503 17.51 30.29 27.86
C VAL A 503 17.47 30.61 29.35
N GLU A 504 17.09 31.83 29.71
CA GLU A 504 17.18 32.30 31.11
C GLU A 504 16.02 31.78 31.96
N ALA A 505 14.79 31.82 31.44
CA ALA A 505 13.61 31.26 32.10
C ALA A 505 13.33 29.79 31.74
N GLN A 506 14.09 29.21 30.79
CA GLN A 506 13.96 27.81 30.37
C GLN A 506 12.54 27.40 29.93
N ALA A 507 11.76 28.34 29.40
CA ALA A 507 10.46 28.07 28.82
C ALA A 507 10.64 27.42 27.43
N PRO A 508 10.06 26.23 27.17
CA PRO A 508 10.16 25.60 25.86
C PRO A 508 9.40 26.40 24.79
N CYS A 509 9.75 26.20 23.51
CA CYS A 509 9.04 26.88 22.41
C CYS A 509 7.53 26.62 22.46
N SER A 510 7.16 25.42 22.90
CA SER A 510 5.76 25.00 23.07
C SER A 510 5.00 25.80 24.11
N ALA A 511 5.66 26.44 25.07
CA ALA A 511 4.99 27.27 26.08
C ALA A 511 4.15 28.38 25.43
N CYS A 512 4.61 28.89 24.28
CA CYS A 512 3.95 29.96 23.54
C CYS A 512 3.41 29.53 22.18
N HIS A 513 4.16 28.71 21.43
CA HIS A 513 3.88 28.46 20.02
C HIS A 513 3.16 27.12 19.78
N ASP A 514 2.06 27.18 19.05
CA ASP A 514 1.42 26.05 18.42
C ASP A 514 2.18 25.64 17.14
N PRO A 515 2.68 24.40 17.01
CA PRO A 515 3.41 24.00 15.83
C PRO A 515 2.54 23.86 14.56
N HIS A 516 1.21 23.88 14.64
CA HIS A 516 0.35 23.81 13.45
C HIS A 516 -0.22 25.18 13.08
N GLY A 517 -1.12 25.69 13.92
CA GLY A 517 -1.81 26.95 13.67
C GLY A 517 -2.94 27.19 14.65
N VAL A 518 -3.54 28.37 14.58
CA VAL A 518 -4.65 28.76 15.44
C VAL A 518 -5.88 28.99 14.58
N SER A 519 -6.94 28.23 14.82
CA SER A 519 -8.16 28.30 14.00
C SER A 519 -8.83 29.68 14.07
N ILE A 520 -9.30 30.18 12.92
CA ILE A 520 -10.02 31.47 12.80
C ILE A 520 -11.31 31.52 13.61
N ILE A 521 -11.92 30.37 13.90
CA ILE A 521 -13.13 30.30 14.73
C ILE A 521 -12.84 30.39 16.24
N GLN A 522 -11.56 30.34 16.64
CA GLN A 522 -11.13 30.29 18.04
C GLN A 522 -10.20 31.45 18.42
N GLY A 523 -9.31 31.86 17.50
CA GLY A 523 -8.34 32.93 17.72
C GLY A 523 -8.57 34.16 16.84
N ASN A 524 -7.67 35.13 16.94
CA ASN A 524 -7.69 36.33 16.09
C ASN A 524 -6.28 36.83 15.75
N ALA A 525 -6.17 37.66 14.72
CA ALA A 525 -4.89 38.11 14.18
C ALA A 525 -4.09 39.02 15.14
N THR A 526 -4.72 39.57 16.18
CA THR A 526 -4.04 40.39 17.18
C THR A 526 -3.47 39.54 18.31
N ASN A 527 -4.23 38.56 18.80
CA ASN A 527 -3.84 37.80 19.99
C ASN A 527 -3.16 36.47 19.69
N ASN A 528 -3.30 35.99 18.46
CA ASN A 528 -2.82 34.69 18.00
C ASN A 528 -1.99 34.82 16.72
N SER A 529 -1.35 35.97 16.49
CA SER A 529 -0.30 36.06 15.47
C SER A 529 0.90 35.19 15.85
N HIS A 530 1.76 34.90 14.88
CA HIS A 530 3.01 34.16 15.10
C HIS A 530 2.86 32.83 15.84
N LEU A 531 1.75 32.11 15.61
CA LEU A 531 1.43 30.82 16.22
C LEU A 531 1.22 30.88 17.74
N ILE A 532 0.95 32.05 18.31
CA ILE A 532 0.80 32.16 19.76
C ILE A 532 -0.52 31.51 20.22
N ASN A 533 -0.39 30.41 20.97
CA ASN A 533 -1.44 29.64 21.63
C ASN A 533 -0.82 28.98 22.86
N PHE A 534 -1.01 29.58 24.04
CA PHE A 534 -0.23 29.20 25.22
C PHE A 534 -0.50 27.77 25.69
N ASP A 535 0.56 27.10 26.15
CA ASP A 535 0.47 25.84 26.89
C ASP A 535 0.04 26.13 28.32
N LEU A 536 -1.17 25.66 28.67
CA LEU A 536 -1.79 25.91 29.97
C LEU A 536 -1.17 25.10 31.11
N GLU A 537 -0.23 24.19 30.83
CA GLU A 537 0.55 23.51 31.87
C GLU A 537 1.68 24.42 32.39
N ILE A 538 2.09 25.43 31.61
CA ILE A 538 3.22 26.33 31.90
C ILE A 538 2.72 27.76 32.15
N VAL A 539 1.83 28.25 31.30
CA VAL A 539 1.37 29.63 31.27
C VAL A 539 -0.03 29.72 31.85
N GLN A 540 -0.19 30.60 32.84
CA GLN A 540 -1.44 30.79 33.56
C GLN A 540 -2.02 32.19 33.30
N PRO A 541 -3.33 32.40 33.55
CA PRO A 541 -3.89 33.73 33.61
C PRO A 541 -3.20 34.60 34.67
N ASP A 542 -3.15 35.89 34.42
CA ASP A 542 -2.67 36.88 35.39
C ASP A 542 -3.66 37.05 36.57
N SER A 543 -3.35 37.96 37.49
CA SER A 543 -4.19 38.19 38.68
C SER A 543 -5.60 38.71 38.36
N GLN A 544 -5.80 39.24 37.14
CA GLN A 544 -7.06 39.75 36.63
C GLN A 544 -7.78 38.72 35.74
N GLY A 545 -7.25 37.50 35.61
CA GLY A 545 -7.80 36.43 34.79
C GLY A 545 -7.54 36.59 33.29
N ARG A 546 -6.59 37.45 32.89
CA ARG A 546 -6.23 37.65 31.48
C ARG A 546 -5.13 36.67 31.08
N LEU A 547 -5.29 36.07 29.90
CA LEU A 547 -4.31 35.20 29.26
C LEU A 547 -4.31 35.47 27.75
N TYR A 548 -3.47 36.39 27.29
CA TYR A 548 -3.27 36.66 25.86
C TYR A 548 -1.97 37.41 25.59
N PHE A 549 -1.47 37.23 24.38
CA PHE A 549 -0.54 38.17 23.74
C PHE A 549 -1.37 39.21 22.97
N GLU A 550 -0.83 40.40 22.78
CA GLU A 550 -1.38 41.43 21.90
C GLU A 550 -0.27 41.92 20.97
N ASP A 551 -0.41 41.63 19.68
CA ASP A 551 0.46 42.10 18.61
C ASP A 551 0.26 43.61 18.39
N GLN A 552 1.37 44.37 18.44
CA GLN A 552 1.38 45.81 18.22
C GLN A 552 2.14 46.20 16.94
N GLY A 553 2.50 45.23 16.11
CA GLY A 553 3.23 45.39 14.86
C GLY A 553 4.63 44.77 14.91
N THR A 554 5.43 45.04 13.88
CA THR A 554 6.75 44.41 13.68
C THR A 554 7.65 44.47 14.91
N PHE A 555 7.94 43.29 15.48
CA PHE A 555 8.79 43.11 16.67
C PHE A 555 8.30 43.85 17.92
N THR A 556 6.98 44.12 17.99
CA THR A 556 6.33 44.81 19.09
C THR A 556 5.08 44.09 19.54
N GLY A 557 4.89 44.00 20.85
CA GLY A 557 3.67 43.44 21.41
C GLY A 557 3.69 43.50 22.93
N GLN A 558 2.65 42.97 23.55
CA GLN A 558 2.58 42.89 25.00
C GLN A 558 1.84 41.64 25.46
N CYS A 559 2.22 41.11 26.63
CA CYS A 559 1.55 39.95 27.21
C CYS A 559 0.75 40.35 28.46
N PHE A 560 -0.38 39.68 28.61
CA PHE A 560 -1.27 39.67 29.78
C PHE A 560 -1.40 38.23 30.27
N LEU A 561 -0.53 37.81 31.19
CA LEU A 561 -0.42 36.43 31.66
C LEU A 561 0.45 36.34 32.92
N ASN A 562 0.53 35.16 33.52
CA ASN A 562 1.54 34.79 34.52
C ASN A 562 2.32 33.57 34.03
N CYS A 563 3.66 33.64 34.03
CA CYS A 563 4.54 32.54 33.66
C CYS A 563 5.70 32.47 34.66
N HIS A 564 5.96 31.28 35.23
CA HIS A 564 6.96 31.06 36.29
C HIS A 564 6.82 32.02 37.49
N GLY A 565 5.60 32.41 37.83
CA GLY A 565 5.31 33.36 38.92
C GLY A 565 5.65 34.82 38.59
N VAL A 566 5.99 35.12 37.34
CA VAL A 566 6.25 36.47 36.84
C VAL A 566 4.99 37.02 36.16
N PRO A 567 4.30 38.01 36.77
CA PRO A 567 3.15 38.63 36.14
C PRO A 567 3.56 39.52 34.96
N HIS A 568 2.81 39.41 33.87
CA HIS A 568 2.92 40.25 32.69
C HIS A 568 1.65 41.10 32.62
N GLU A 569 1.66 42.33 33.16
CA GLU A 569 0.43 43.14 33.37
C GLU A 569 0.55 44.65 33.00
N PRO A 570 0.84 45.04 31.75
CA PRO A 570 1.43 44.25 30.68
C PRO A 570 2.96 44.31 30.71
N LYS A 571 3.63 43.21 30.37
CA LYS A 571 5.03 43.30 29.91
C LYS A 571 5.03 43.63 28.42
N ARG A 572 5.76 44.68 28.07
CA ARG A 572 5.86 45.20 26.70
C ARG A 572 7.18 44.79 26.06
N TYR A 573 7.11 44.41 24.80
CA TYR A 573 8.24 44.01 23.98
C TYR A 573 8.40 45.02 22.84
N ARG A 574 9.61 45.55 22.67
CA ARG A 574 9.96 46.57 21.66
C ARG A 574 11.22 46.15 20.92
N PRO A 575 11.46 46.66 19.69
CA PRO A 575 12.62 46.30 18.90
C PRO A 575 13.87 46.83 19.59
N MET A 576 14.94 46.02 19.65
CA MET A 576 16.20 46.47 20.23
C MET A 576 16.84 47.53 19.33
N GLY A 577 16.63 48.81 19.68
CA GLY A 577 17.13 49.96 18.93
C GLY A 577 16.46 51.28 19.30
N SER A 578 15.28 51.27 19.91
CA SER A 578 14.55 52.47 20.34
C SER A 578 14.57 52.68 21.86
N GLY A 579 15.77 52.98 22.38
CA GLY A 579 15.94 53.73 23.63
C GLY A 579 16.02 52.94 24.95
N GLY A 580 17.25 52.77 25.43
CA GLY A 580 17.62 52.69 26.86
C GLY A 580 17.21 51.44 27.64
N PRO A 581 17.97 51.04 28.68
CA PRO A 581 17.53 50.02 29.61
C PRO A 581 16.39 50.60 30.45
N LEU A 582 15.25 49.91 30.50
CA LEU A 582 14.21 50.12 31.51
C LEU A 582 13.80 48.74 32.07
N PRO A 583 13.46 48.70 33.37
CA PRO A 583 13.66 47.55 34.26
C PRO A 583 12.83 46.31 33.95
#